data_AF-A0A6P0S8S7-F1
#
_entry.id   AF-A0A6P0S8S7-F1
#
_cell.length_a   1.000
_cell.length_b   1.000
_cell.length_c   1.000
_cell.angle_alpha   90.00
_cell.angle_beta   90.00
_cell.angle_gamma   90.00
#
_symmetry.space_group_name_H-M   'P 1'
#
loop_
_entity.id
_entity.type
_entity.pdbx_description
1 polymer ?
#
loop_
_entity_poly.entity_id
_entity_poly.type
_entity_poly.pdbx_seq_one_letter_code
_entity_poly.pdbx_strand_id
1 'polypeptide(L)'
;MTVTIPIKAIQLTPGSAITIDNLKWQDFETILDELGEKRRVRLTYYQGNLEIMSPLAIHERPHRIIADIVKAILNLQGRDWEDFGSTTFKRPEIAGVEPDTCLYIQNAPQMRGCTKMDLDIYPPP
;
A
#
# COMPACT_ATOMS: atom_id res chain seq x y z
N MET A 1 -31.22 2.48 9.69
CA MET A 1 -31.61 3.82 9.22
C MET A 1 -30.94 4.05 7.87
N THR A 2 -31.68 4.42 6.83
CA THR A 2 -31.13 4.70 5.50
C THR A 2 -31.13 6.20 5.25
N VAL A 3 -29.95 6.77 4.95
CA VAL A 3 -29.82 8.16 4.49
C VAL A 3 -29.90 8.15 2.96
N THR A 4 -30.83 8.90 2.39
CA THR A 4 -31.06 8.96 0.93
C THR A 4 -30.29 10.09 0.24
N ILE A 5 -29.68 11.00 1.00
CA ILE A 5 -28.86 12.09 0.45
C ILE A 5 -27.47 11.54 0.14
N PRO A 6 -26.98 11.64 -1.12
CA PRO A 6 -25.65 11.16 -1.48
C PRO A 6 -24.55 12.02 -0.83
N ILE A 7 -23.50 11.36 -0.33
CA ILE A 7 -22.30 12.03 0.16
C ILE A 7 -21.51 12.51 -1.07
N LYS A 8 -21.29 13.81 -1.18
CA LYS A 8 -20.56 14.41 -2.32
C LYS A 8 -19.03 14.31 -2.19
N ALA A 9 -18.51 14.37 -0.97
CA ALA A 9 -17.08 14.32 -0.69
C ALA A 9 -16.82 13.89 0.75
N ILE A 10 -15.70 13.19 0.95
CA ILE A 10 -15.15 12.85 2.27
C ILE A 10 -13.78 13.52 2.37
N GLN A 11 -13.56 14.28 3.42
CA GLN A 11 -12.26 14.90 3.71
C GLN A 11 -11.66 14.25 4.95
N LEU A 12 -10.47 13.67 4.78
CA LEU A 12 -9.71 13.08 5.89
C LEU A 12 -8.72 14.09 6.44
N THR A 13 -8.67 14.21 7.76
CA THR A 13 -7.59 14.95 8.43
C THR A 13 -6.33 14.08 8.53
N PRO A 14 -5.12 14.65 8.61
CA PRO A 14 -3.91 13.86 8.79
C PRO A 14 -3.99 12.95 10.01
N GLY A 15 -3.67 11.66 9.84
CA GLY A 15 -3.76 10.64 10.89
C GLY A 15 -5.15 10.04 11.10
N SER A 16 -6.16 10.46 10.32
CA SER A 16 -7.49 9.84 10.34
C SER A 16 -7.61 8.69 9.33
N ALA A 17 -8.54 7.78 9.59
CA ALA A 17 -8.89 6.69 8.71
C ALA A 17 -10.41 6.52 8.65
N ILE A 18 -10.88 5.96 7.55
CA ILE A 18 -12.27 5.52 7.36
C ILE A 18 -12.27 4.10 6.81
N THR A 19 -13.21 3.29 7.28
CA THR A 19 -13.47 1.94 6.75
C THR A 19 -14.81 1.92 6.04
N ILE A 20 -14.85 1.26 4.89
CA ILE A 20 -16.05 1.04 4.07
C ILE A 20 -16.19 -0.45 3.84
N ASP A 21 -17.26 -1.02 4.37
CA ASP A 21 -17.54 -2.45 4.28
C ASP A 21 -18.39 -2.78 3.04
N ASN A 22 -18.41 -4.05 2.66
CA ASN A 22 -19.21 -4.61 1.57
C ASN A 22 -18.90 -4.06 0.17
N LEU A 23 -17.64 -3.69 -0.09
CA LEU A 23 -17.18 -3.32 -1.43
C LEU A 23 -16.71 -4.54 -2.22
N LYS A 24 -17.04 -4.61 -3.51
CA LYS A 24 -16.47 -5.63 -4.40
C LYS A 24 -15.03 -5.25 -4.75
N TRP A 25 -14.27 -6.24 -5.21
CA TRP A 25 -12.91 -6.00 -5.70
C TRP A 25 -12.87 -4.92 -6.80
N GLN A 26 -13.84 -4.95 -7.73
CA GLN A 26 -13.93 -3.97 -8.81
C GLN A 26 -14.20 -2.55 -8.31
N ASP A 27 -14.92 -2.39 -7.18
CA ASP A 27 -15.13 -1.07 -6.56
C ASP A 27 -13.80 -0.53 -6.01
N PHE A 28 -13.01 -1.39 -5.35
CA PHE A 28 -11.66 -1.03 -4.89
C PHE A 28 -10.74 -0.60 -6.05
N GLU A 29 -10.73 -1.35 -7.16
CA GLU A 29 -9.90 -0.98 -8.31
C GLU A 29 -10.34 0.34 -8.93
N THR A 30 -11.65 0.57 -9.05
CA THR A 30 -12.19 1.84 -9.55
C THR A 30 -11.77 3.01 -8.66
N ILE A 31 -11.89 2.86 -7.34
CA ILE A 31 -11.46 3.89 -6.38
C ILE A 31 -9.96 4.15 -6.47
N LEU A 32 -9.15 3.10 -6.60
CA LEU A 32 -7.70 3.22 -6.73
C LEU A 32 -7.32 4.01 -8.00
N ASP A 33 -7.97 3.69 -9.13
CA ASP A 33 -7.72 4.36 -10.41
C ASP A 33 -8.20 5.83 -10.41
N GLU A 34 -9.37 6.11 -9.82
CA GLU A 34 -9.91 7.48 -9.70
C GLU A 34 -9.04 8.38 -8.80
N LEU A 35 -8.49 7.84 -7.71
CA LEU A 35 -7.58 8.57 -6.83
C LEU A 35 -6.21 8.80 -7.47
N GLY A 36 -5.80 7.88 -8.35
CA GLY A 36 -4.54 7.94 -9.12
C GLY A 36 -3.27 7.89 -8.26
N GLU A 37 -2.12 8.01 -8.92
CA GLU A 37 -0.79 7.82 -8.32
C GLU A 37 -0.35 8.96 -7.38
N LYS A 38 -0.96 10.15 -7.48
CA LYS A 38 -0.59 11.33 -6.66
C LYS A 38 -1.44 11.49 -5.40
N ARG A 39 -2.09 10.40 -4.96
CA ARG A 39 -2.97 10.41 -3.80
C ARG A 39 -2.19 10.62 -2.50
N ARG A 40 -2.79 11.36 -1.57
CA ARG A 40 -2.26 11.63 -0.21
C ARG A 40 -2.80 10.66 0.85
N VAL A 41 -3.54 9.65 0.41
CA VAL A 41 -4.17 8.64 1.25
C VAL A 41 -3.63 7.29 0.84
N ARG A 42 -3.62 6.35 1.78
CA ARG A 42 -3.30 4.94 1.56
C ARG A 42 -4.57 4.12 1.57
N LEU A 43 -4.57 3.06 0.78
CA LEU A 43 -5.71 2.17 0.61
C LEU A 43 -5.32 0.76 1.02
N THR A 44 -6.16 0.14 1.84
CA THR A 44 -6.03 -1.27 2.22
C THR A 44 -7.38 -1.94 1.96
N TYR A 45 -7.42 -2.88 1.04
CA TYR A 45 -8.57 -3.74 0.79
C TYR A 45 -8.32 -5.14 1.32
N TYR A 46 -9.29 -5.69 2.04
CA TYR A 46 -9.28 -7.10 2.44
C TYR A 46 -10.71 -7.65 2.52
N GLN A 47 -11.01 -8.63 1.66
CA GLN A 47 -12.27 -9.39 1.67
C GLN A 47 -13.53 -8.53 1.83
N GLY A 48 -13.63 -7.49 1.02
CA GLY A 48 -14.80 -6.60 1.01
C GLY A 48 -14.73 -5.39 1.91
N ASN A 49 -13.67 -5.24 2.70
CA ASN A 49 -13.45 -4.08 3.57
C ASN A 49 -12.35 -3.22 2.97
N LEU A 50 -12.65 -1.95 2.73
CA LEU A 50 -11.69 -0.95 2.30
C LEU A 50 -11.41 0.00 3.45
N GLU A 51 -10.15 0.12 3.84
CA GLU A 51 -9.66 1.17 4.71
C GLU A 51 -8.94 2.24 3.87
N ILE A 52 -9.29 3.50 4.13
CA ILE A 52 -8.64 4.68 3.54
C ILE A 52 -8.02 5.48 4.68
N MET A 53 -6.69 5.55 4.72
CA MET A 53 -5.95 6.24 5.77
C MET A 53 -5.24 7.47 5.20
N SER A 54 -5.34 8.62 5.87
CA SER A 54 -4.45 9.75 5.61
C SER A 54 -3.21 9.63 6.50
N PRO A 55 -2.00 9.40 5.96
CA PRO A 55 -0.79 9.32 6.77
C PRO A 55 -0.54 10.61 7.55
N LEU A 56 0.06 10.46 8.72
CA LEU A 56 0.56 11.59 9.51
C LEU A 56 2.08 11.65 9.37
N ALA A 57 2.63 12.84 9.12
CA ALA A 57 4.06 13.03 8.88
C ALA A 57 4.96 12.49 10.00
N ILE A 58 4.45 12.39 11.23
CA ILE A 58 5.18 11.82 12.36
C ILE A 58 5.50 10.33 12.19
N HIS A 59 4.69 9.60 11.41
CA HIS A 59 4.88 8.16 11.19
C HIS A 59 5.98 7.86 10.17
N GLU A 60 6.34 8.83 9.33
CA GLU A 60 7.35 8.66 8.28
C GLU A 60 8.75 8.34 8.85
N ARG A 61 9.13 9.00 9.95
CA ARG A 61 10.48 8.84 10.51
C ARG A 61 10.71 7.44 11.11
N PRO A 62 9.81 6.89 11.94
CA PRO A 62 9.97 5.54 12.48
C PRO A 62 10.19 4.44 11.42
N HIS A 63 9.32 4.33 10.40
CA HIS A 63 9.45 3.23 9.43
C HIS A 63 10.71 3.36 8.57
N ARG A 64 11.15 4.58 8.26
CA ARG A 64 12.41 4.83 7.54
C ARG A 64 13.63 4.44 8.35
N ILE A 65 13.68 4.78 9.65
CA ILE A 65 14.78 4.38 10.53
C ILE A 65 14.89 2.85 10.57
N ILE A 66 13.76 2.15 10.70
CA ILE A 66 13.74 0.69 10.68
C ILE A 66 14.26 0.17 9.33
N ALA A 67 13.79 0.74 8.22
CA ALA A 67 14.23 0.38 6.87
C ALA A 67 15.75 0.56 6.71
N ASP A 68 16.30 1.69 7.16
CA ASP A 68 17.72 2.02 7.06
C ASP A 68 18.59 1.05 7.88
N ILE A 69 18.13 0.68 9.09
CA ILE A 69 18.81 -0.34 9.92
C ILE A 69 18.83 -1.69 9.20
N VAL A 70 17.69 -2.12 8.64
CA VAL A 70 17.60 -3.40 7.91
C VAL A 70 18.51 -3.38 6.68
N LYS A 71 18.46 -2.31 5.87
CA LYS A 71 19.32 -2.12 4.69
C LYS A 71 20.81 -2.14 5.06
N ALA A 72 21.19 -1.48 6.16
CA ALA A 72 22.57 -1.50 6.64
C ALA A 72 23.04 -2.91 7.02
N ILE A 73 22.21 -3.69 7.71
CA ILE A 73 22.51 -5.09 8.06
C ILE A 73 22.65 -5.94 6.79
N LEU A 74 21.74 -5.80 5.82
CA LEU A 74 21.79 -6.57 4.56
C LEU A 74 23.05 -6.24 3.75
N ASN A 75 23.40 -4.96 3.66
CA ASN A 75 24.62 -4.51 3.00
C ASN A 75 25.87 -5.08 3.67
N LEU A 76 25.94 -5.08 5.01
CA LEU A 76 27.05 -5.69 5.76
C LEU A 76 27.15 -7.20 5.54
N GLN A 77 26.02 -7.87 5.32
CA GLN A 77 25.95 -9.29 4.99
C GLN A 77 26.22 -9.60 3.50
N GLY A 78 26.38 -8.59 2.65
CA GLY A 78 26.50 -8.77 1.19
C GLY A 78 25.24 -9.33 0.54
N ARG A 79 24.07 -9.04 1.11
CA ARG A 79 22.76 -9.51 0.62
C ARG A 79 22.07 -8.41 -0.15
N ASP A 80 21.66 -8.73 -1.37
CA ASP A 80 20.87 -7.85 -2.22
C ASP A 80 19.49 -7.56 -1.61
N TRP A 81 18.95 -6.38 -1.90
CA TRP A 81 17.60 -5.99 -1.54
C TRP A 81 17.01 -5.01 -2.57
N GLU A 82 15.69 -5.00 -2.69
CA GLU A 82 14.93 -4.00 -3.48
C GLU A 82 13.78 -3.45 -2.63
N ASP A 83 13.51 -2.14 -2.76
CA ASP A 83 12.51 -1.42 -1.95
C ASP A 83 11.28 -1.06 -2.79
N PHE A 84 10.12 -1.46 -2.29
CA PHE A 84 8.80 -1.18 -2.90
C PHE A 84 7.80 -0.63 -1.87
N GLY A 85 8.29 0.16 -0.91
CA GLY A 85 7.41 0.99 -0.07
C GLY A 85 6.44 1.84 -0.92
N SER A 86 5.26 2.11 -0.38
CA SER A 86 4.19 2.86 -1.07
C SER A 86 3.69 2.24 -2.38
N THR A 87 4.11 1.02 -2.72
CA THR A 87 3.60 0.29 -3.89
C THR A 87 2.36 -0.50 -3.48
N THR A 88 1.28 -0.41 -4.26
CA THR A 88 0.08 -1.21 -3.99
C THR A 88 0.29 -2.64 -4.52
N PHE A 89 0.28 -3.61 -3.61
CA PHE A 89 0.32 -5.03 -3.93
C PHE A 89 -1.10 -5.56 -4.05
N LYS A 90 -1.42 -6.14 -5.21
CA LYS A 90 -2.76 -6.66 -5.50
C LYS A 90 -2.74 -8.18 -5.56
N ARG A 91 -3.63 -8.81 -4.80
CA ARG A 91 -4.00 -10.23 -4.93
C ARG A 91 -5.50 -10.32 -5.20
N PRO A 92 -5.93 -10.15 -6.46
CA PRO A 92 -7.34 -10.23 -6.82
C PRO A 92 -7.95 -11.59 -6.44
N GLU A 93 -9.17 -11.69 -5.92
CA GLU A 93 -10.09 -10.67 -5.40
C GLU A 93 -10.00 -10.52 -3.87
N ILE A 94 -8.87 -10.92 -3.27
CA ILE A 94 -8.72 -11.12 -1.83
C ILE A 94 -8.24 -9.85 -1.14
N ALA A 95 -7.17 -9.23 -1.64
CA ALA A 95 -6.47 -8.16 -0.94
C ALA A 95 -5.77 -7.17 -1.86
N GLY A 96 -5.73 -5.91 -1.44
CA GLY A 96 -4.94 -4.84 -2.04
C GLY A 96 -4.29 -4.05 -0.92
N VAL A 97 -2.96 -4.06 -0.81
CA VAL A 97 -2.27 -3.49 0.36
C VAL A 97 -1.14 -2.55 -0.04
N GLU A 98 -0.98 -1.47 0.71
CA GLU A 98 0.10 -0.50 0.50
C GLU A 98 0.93 -0.34 1.78
N PRO A 99 2.13 -0.95 1.84
CA PRO A 99 2.99 -0.91 3.02
C PRO A 99 3.74 0.42 3.15
N ASP A 100 4.07 0.80 4.38
CA ASP A 100 5.01 1.90 4.68
C ASP A 100 6.40 1.68 4.08
N THR A 101 6.90 0.45 4.24
CA THR A 101 8.18 -0.03 3.72
C THR A 101 7.99 -1.48 3.31
N CYS A 102 8.52 -1.87 2.15
CA CYS A 102 8.55 -3.26 1.70
C CYS A 102 9.94 -3.57 1.16
N LEU A 103 10.61 -4.56 1.75
CA LEU A 103 11.92 -5.00 1.29
C LEU A 103 11.84 -6.42 0.75
N TYR A 104 12.17 -6.55 -0.51
CA TYR A 104 12.49 -7.82 -1.14
C TYR A 104 13.91 -8.19 -0.79
N ILE A 105 14.13 -9.39 -0.25
CA ILE A 105 15.48 -9.86 0.11
C ILE A 105 15.82 -11.12 -0.69
N GLN A 106 15.07 -12.20 -0.50
CA GLN A 106 15.31 -13.46 -1.24
C GLN A 106 15.07 -13.29 -2.74
N ASN A 107 14.04 -12.54 -3.11
CA ASN A 107 13.62 -12.33 -4.48
C ASN A 107 14.18 -11.05 -5.11
N ALA A 108 15.06 -10.32 -4.41
CA ALA A 108 15.61 -9.05 -4.87
C ALA A 108 16.17 -9.07 -6.31
N PRO A 109 16.92 -10.11 -6.75
CA PRO A 109 17.42 -10.15 -8.12
C PRO A 109 16.33 -10.17 -9.19
N GLN A 110 15.17 -10.76 -8.89
CA GLN A 110 14.03 -10.84 -9.81
C GLN A 110 13.26 -9.52 -9.89
N MET A 111 13.36 -8.69 -8.85
CA MET A 111 12.66 -7.41 -8.77
C MET A 111 13.41 -6.25 -9.46
N ARG A 112 14.67 -6.45 -9.83
CA ARG A 112 15.48 -5.42 -10.49
C ARG A 112 14.81 -4.93 -11.76
N GLY A 113 14.59 -3.61 -11.85
CA GLY A 113 13.95 -2.98 -13.00
C GLY A 113 12.42 -3.13 -13.04
N CYS A 114 11.79 -3.68 -12.00
CA CYS A 114 10.34 -3.68 -11.88
C CYS A 114 9.81 -2.23 -11.79
N THR A 115 9.12 -1.80 -12.84
CA THR A 115 8.47 -0.47 -12.90
C THR A 115 6.96 -0.54 -12.66
N LYS A 116 6.36 -1.72 -12.81
CA LYS A 116 4.94 -1.99 -12.58
C LYS A 116 4.80 -3.29 -11.82
N MET A 117 4.32 -3.20 -10.57
CA MET A 117 4.15 -4.36 -9.70
C MET A 117 3.01 -5.26 -10.19
N ASP A 118 3.31 -6.53 -10.34
CA ASP A 118 2.38 -7.60 -10.70
C ASP A 118 2.81 -8.88 -9.97
N LEU A 119 1.97 -9.37 -9.05
CA LEU A 119 2.31 -10.51 -8.20
C LEU A 119 2.26 -11.86 -8.93
N ASP A 120 1.76 -11.91 -10.17
CA ASP A 120 1.83 -13.11 -11.01
C ASP A 120 3.18 -13.22 -11.74
N ILE A 121 3.88 -12.10 -11.90
CA ILE A 121 5.20 -12.01 -12.55
C ILE A 121 6.32 -11.95 -11.51
N TYR A 122 6.12 -11.11 -10.50
CA TYR A 122 7.06 -10.87 -9.42
C TYR A 122 6.56 -11.61 -8.18
N PRO A 123 7.39 -12.45 -7.55
CA PRO A 123 6.97 -13.15 -6.34
C PRO A 123 6.68 -12.15 -5.22
N PRO A 124 6.01 -12.55 -4.12
CA PRO A 124 5.90 -11.69 -2.95
C PRO A 124 7.27 -11.46 -2.26
N PRO A 125 7.40 -10.41 -1.44
CA PRO A 125 8.62 -10.08 -0.71
C PRO A 125 9.06 -11.15 0.29
#